data_AF-A0A835X2T3-F1
#
_entry.id   AF-A0A835X2T3-F1
#
_cell.length_a   1.000
_cell.length_b   1.000
_cell.length_c   1.000
_cell.angle_alpha   90.00
_cell.angle_beta   90.00
_cell.angle_gamma   90.00
#
_symmetry.space_group_name_H-M   'P 1'
#
loop_
_entity.id
_entity.type
_entity.pdbx_description
1 polymer ?
#
loop_
_entity_poly.entity_id
_entity_poly.type
_entity_poly.pdbx_seq_one_letter_code
_entity_poly.pdbx_strand_id
1 'polypeptide(L)'
;MVVEHDLTLLDFLSDYIEVLYGDSAAYGIVSGVMSTKVGINVFLDGYLPNENVRFRDKKFTFDASSSASEFPEGSEIIKYPLLKKKYPSFSVTIESGGVRKGEVVGIMGANALGKTTMMKMIAGVEKPDSGKIDKKVKIAYKPQYLQNDSDVEVVSVLDEVNGYPIEGSQEEEQIVDPLKLKKLYNKSIKNLSGGELQKVAVVSCLLQKVDLYALDEPSAFLDVEDRITVAKFLQKFVRSYGKSAIVIDHDLQLLDLISDTMIIFEGTSGIEGHATSTMSKSEAMNRFLKSLDISFRRDEKSRRPRVNKLGSRLDKQQKESGNFYYKD
;
A
#
# COMPACT_ATOMS: atom_id res chain seq x y z
N MET A 1 -11.21 -24.60 0.25
CA MET A 1 -9.78 -24.31 0.45
C MET A 1 -9.44 -23.09 -0.38
N VAL A 2 -8.92 -22.03 0.25
CA VAL A 2 -8.56 -20.77 -0.39
C VAL A 2 -7.12 -20.46 0.03
N VAL A 3 -6.28 -20.07 -0.92
CA VAL A 3 -4.91 -19.58 -0.66
C VAL A 3 -4.93 -18.09 -0.92
N GLU A 4 -4.54 -17.31 0.09
CA GLU A 4 -4.62 -15.86 0.02
C GLU A 4 -3.42 -15.18 0.69
N HIS A 5 -3.07 -14.01 0.17
CA HIS A 5 -2.04 -13.15 0.74
C HIS A 5 -2.65 -11.90 1.39
N ASP A 6 -3.96 -11.65 1.23
CA ASP A 6 -4.66 -10.61 1.98
C ASP A 6 -5.15 -11.15 3.33
N LEU A 7 -4.52 -10.70 4.41
CA LEU A 7 -4.87 -11.11 5.77
C LEU A 7 -6.27 -10.65 6.20
N THR A 8 -6.80 -9.56 5.64
CA THR A 8 -8.17 -9.06 5.91
C THR A 8 -9.19 -9.98 5.27
N LEU A 9 -8.93 -10.38 4.02
CA LEU A 9 -9.78 -11.31 3.30
C LEU A 9 -9.77 -12.69 3.95
N LEU A 10 -8.60 -13.18 4.38
CA LEU A 10 -8.47 -14.41 5.15
C LEU A 10 -9.27 -14.36 6.47
N ASP A 11 -9.22 -13.24 7.19
CA ASP A 11 -10.02 -13.04 8.40
C ASP A 11 -11.53 -13.16 8.13
N PHE A 12 -11.96 -12.62 6.99
CA PHE A 12 -13.36 -12.61 6.59
C PHE A 12 -13.83 -14.00 6.16
N LEU A 13 -13.11 -14.64 5.23
CA LEU A 13 -13.50 -15.89 4.59
C LEU A 13 -13.27 -17.14 5.44
N SER A 14 -12.23 -17.15 6.28
CA SER A 14 -11.75 -18.38 6.90
C SER A 14 -12.18 -18.51 8.36
N ASP A 15 -12.49 -19.75 8.76
CA ASP A 15 -12.62 -20.15 10.16
C ASP A 15 -11.35 -20.84 10.69
N TYR A 16 -10.64 -21.52 9.78
CA TYR A 16 -9.38 -22.23 10.02
C TYR A 16 -8.34 -21.84 8.98
N ILE A 17 -7.07 -21.82 9.41
CA ILE A 17 -5.91 -21.48 8.58
C ILE A 17 -4.78 -22.47 8.86
N GLU A 18 -4.06 -22.81 7.79
CA GLU A 18 -2.76 -23.49 7.83
C GLU A 18 -1.70 -22.50 7.33
N VAL A 19 -0.52 -22.53 7.95
CA VAL A 19 0.61 -21.67 7.58
C VAL A 19 1.58 -22.50 6.73
N LEU A 20 1.90 -22.01 5.54
CA LEU A 20 2.96 -22.55 4.71
C LEU A 20 4.27 -21.83 5.02
N TYR A 21 5.31 -22.58 5.36
CA TYR A 21 6.63 -22.04 5.70
C TYR A 21 7.75 -22.92 5.12
N GLY A 22 8.95 -22.37 4.95
CA GLY A 22 10.08 -23.09 4.38
C GLY A 22 11.06 -22.12 3.71
N ASP A 23 11.82 -22.64 2.75
CA ASP A 23 12.73 -21.83 1.95
C ASP A 23 12.24 -21.73 0.50
N SER A 24 12.16 -20.48 0.02
CA SER A 24 11.60 -20.16 -1.29
C SER A 24 12.39 -20.84 -2.39
N ALA A 25 11.70 -21.56 -3.28
CA ALA A 25 12.27 -22.38 -4.34
C ALA A 25 13.12 -23.58 -3.88
N ALA A 26 13.12 -23.93 -2.58
CA ALA A 26 13.79 -25.12 -2.06
C ALA A 26 12.80 -26.13 -1.46
N TYR A 27 12.01 -25.73 -0.46
CA TYR A 27 11.01 -26.61 0.18
C TYR A 27 9.89 -25.82 0.87
N GLY A 28 8.75 -26.47 1.09
CA GLY A 28 7.63 -25.91 1.84
C GLY A 28 7.00 -26.96 2.76
N ILE A 29 6.61 -26.53 3.97
CA ILE A 29 5.98 -27.33 5.01
C ILE A 29 4.64 -26.66 5.36
N VAL A 30 3.61 -27.47 5.55
CA VAL A 30 2.29 -27.03 5.99
C VAL A 30 2.18 -27.26 7.50
N SER A 31 1.79 -26.24 8.26
CA SER A 31 1.54 -26.36 9.70
C SER A 31 0.31 -27.21 10.01
N GLY A 32 0.11 -27.54 11.29
CA GLY A 32 -1.21 -27.99 11.75
C GLY A 32 -2.30 -26.93 11.55
N VAL A 33 -3.55 -27.38 11.53
CA VAL A 33 -4.73 -26.51 11.42
C VAL A 33 -4.89 -25.66 12.68
N MET A 34 -5.03 -24.34 12.49
CA MET A 34 -5.26 -23.39 13.56
C MET A 34 -6.55 -22.60 13.32
N SER A 35 -7.15 -22.06 14.36
CA SER A 35 -8.20 -21.03 14.17
C SER A 35 -7.61 -19.80 13.48
N THR A 36 -8.42 -19.09 12.68
CA THR A 36 -7.99 -17.90 11.92
C THR A 36 -7.22 -16.87 12.76
N LYS A 37 -7.70 -16.54 13.97
CA LYS A 37 -7.01 -15.58 14.88
C LYS A 37 -5.62 -16.08 15.28
N VAL A 38 -5.49 -17.38 15.60
CA VAL A 38 -4.23 -17.96 16.08
C VAL A 38 -3.25 -18.09 14.91
N GLY A 39 -3.69 -18.64 13.78
CA GLY A 39 -2.85 -18.85 12.60
C GLY A 39 -2.22 -17.57 12.09
N ILE A 40 -3.01 -16.49 11.93
CA ILE A 40 -2.47 -15.19 11.46
C ILE A 40 -1.50 -14.59 12.48
N ASN A 41 -1.79 -14.67 13.79
CA ASN A 41 -0.89 -14.10 14.80
C ASN A 41 0.43 -14.88 14.88
N VAL A 42 0.40 -16.20 14.80
CA VAL A 42 1.60 -17.05 14.72
C VAL A 42 2.40 -16.77 13.45
N PHE A 43 1.71 -16.59 12.32
CA PHE A 43 2.35 -16.18 11.07
C PHE A 43 3.10 -14.85 11.24
N LEU A 44 2.45 -13.85 11.82
CA LEU A 44 3.03 -12.52 12.07
C LEU A 44 4.16 -12.54 13.12
N ASP A 45 4.09 -13.43 14.10
CA ASP A 45 5.12 -13.63 15.12
C ASP A 45 6.39 -14.34 14.57
N GLY A 46 6.27 -15.08 13.46
CA GLY A 46 7.39 -15.80 12.84
C GLY A 46 7.74 -17.13 13.53
N TYR A 47 6.87 -17.61 14.43
CA TYR A 47 7.14 -18.77 15.29
C TYR A 47 5.91 -19.63 15.52
N LEU A 48 5.98 -20.89 15.10
CA LEU A 48 4.98 -21.94 15.26
C LEU A 48 5.23 -22.70 16.58
N PRO A 49 4.43 -22.47 17.64
CA PRO A 49 4.71 -23.03 18.96
C PRO A 49 4.45 -24.54 19.07
N ASN A 50 3.47 -25.08 18.34
CA ASN A 50 3.13 -26.50 18.42
C ASN A 50 4.18 -27.37 17.73
N GLU A 51 4.74 -26.86 16.64
CA GLU A 51 5.81 -27.49 15.86
C GLU A 51 7.20 -27.14 16.42
N ASN A 52 7.30 -26.18 17.33
CA ASN A 52 8.55 -25.62 17.84
C ASN A 52 9.48 -25.13 16.71
N VAL A 53 8.91 -24.46 15.70
CA VAL A 53 9.64 -23.97 14.51
C VAL A 53 9.59 -22.45 14.46
N ARG A 54 10.75 -21.80 14.46
CA ARG A 54 10.91 -20.41 14.06
C ARG A 54 11.23 -20.35 12.58
N PHE A 55 10.27 -19.91 11.77
CA PHE A 55 10.48 -19.73 10.32
C PHE A 55 10.85 -18.28 9.97
N ARG A 56 10.74 -17.35 10.93
CA ARG A 56 11.20 -15.96 10.77
C ARG A 56 11.70 -15.34 12.08
N ASP A 57 12.79 -14.59 11.99
CA ASP A 57 13.43 -13.95 13.16
C ASP A 57 12.72 -12.68 13.62
N LYS A 58 12.31 -11.84 12.66
CA LYS A 58 11.59 -10.60 12.95
C LYS A 58 10.13 -10.92 13.18
N LYS A 59 9.48 -10.18 14.08
CA LYS A 59 8.01 -10.16 14.23
C LYS A 59 7.42 -8.98 13.44
N PHE A 60 6.23 -9.16 12.89
CA PHE A 60 5.45 -8.07 12.32
C PHE A 60 4.33 -7.63 13.26
N THR A 61 4.33 -6.34 13.59
CA THR A 61 3.27 -5.63 14.30
C THR A 61 2.73 -4.51 13.43
N PHE A 62 1.44 -4.21 13.55
CA PHE A 62 0.79 -3.09 12.87
C PHE A 62 0.59 -1.95 13.86
N ASP A 63 1.66 -1.59 14.55
CA ASP A 63 1.62 -0.46 15.46
C ASP A 63 1.14 0.75 14.66
N ALA A 64 0.09 1.41 15.16
CA ALA A 64 -0.39 2.63 14.57
C ALA A 64 0.82 3.55 14.45
N SER A 65 1.06 4.09 13.26
CA SER A 65 1.82 5.33 13.19
C SER A 65 1.14 6.28 14.16
N SER A 66 1.81 6.64 15.25
CA SER A 66 1.36 7.68 16.15
C SER A 66 1.15 8.94 15.31
N SER A 67 -0.08 9.17 14.90
CA SER A 67 -0.56 10.38 14.25
C SER A 67 -1.14 11.24 15.35
N ALA A 68 -0.28 11.91 16.13
CA ALA A 68 -0.73 12.91 17.11
C ALA A 68 0.35 13.85 17.66
N SER A 69 1.48 14.06 16.99
CA SER A 69 2.34 15.20 17.35
C SER A 69 2.75 15.96 16.10
N GLU A 70 1.93 16.97 15.82
CA GLU A 70 2.35 18.21 15.16
C GLU A 70 3.11 18.00 13.85
N PHE A 71 2.39 17.63 12.79
CA PHE A 71 2.76 18.25 11.52
C PHE A 71 2.31 19.71 11.66
N PRO A 72 3.24 20.69 11.70
CA PRO A 72 2.84 22.10 11.64
C PRO A 72 1.99 22.27 10.38
N GLU A 73 1.06 23.23 10.36
CA GLU A 73 0.31 23.64 9.17
C GLU A 73 1.23 23.62 7.93
N GLY A 74 1.25 22.47 7.27
CA GLY A 74 2.33 22.16 6.35
C GLY A 74 1.97 22.83 5.04
N SER A 75 2.94 23.53 4.44
CA SER A 75 2.76 24.05 3.09
C SER A 75 2.30 22.91 2.17
N GLU A 76 1.14 23.09 1.52
CA GLU A 76 0.67 22.17 0.48
C GLU A 76 1.78 22.01 -0.56
N ILE A 77 2.23 20.77 -0.78
CA ILE A 77 3.23 20.49 -1.82
C ILE A 77 2.57 20.60 -3.18
N ILE A 78 1.36 20.06 -3.30
CA ILE A 78 0.55 20.14 -4.50
C ILE A 78 -0.88 20.49 -4.11
N LYS A 79 -1.48 21.40 -4.86
CA LYS A 79 -2.90 21.73 -4.79
C LYS A 79 -3.49 21.57 -6.17
N TYR A 80 -4.66 20.98 -6.24
CA TYR A 80 -5.40 20.83 -7.48
C TYR A 80 -6.85 21.29 -7.30
N PRO A 81 -7.41 22.01 -8.28
CA PRO A 81 -8.82 22.36 -8.29
C PRO A 81 -9.67 21.12 -8.62
N LEU A 82 -10.98 21.30 -8.77
CA LEU A 82 -11.84 20.29 -9.39
C LEU A 82 -11.27 19.88 -10.75
N LEU A 83 -10.96 18.60 -10.92
CA LEU A 83 -10.47 18.04 -12.18
C LEU A 83 -11.56 17.17 -12.82
N LYS A 84 -11.64 17.21 -14.14
CA LYS A 84 -12.50 16.29 -14.90
C LYS A 84 -11.73 15.67 -16.05
N LYS A 85 -11.98 14.38 -16.29
CA LYS A 85 -11.49 13.65 -17.44
C LYS A 85 -12.60 12.80 -18.03
N LYS A 86 -12.76 12.83 -19.35
CA LYS A 86 -13.75 12.08 -20.09
C LYS A 86 -13.08 11.29 -21.22
N TYR A 87 -13.40 10.01 -21.25
CA TYR A 87 -13.13 9.08 -22.34
C TYR A 87 -14.45 8.72 -23.03
N PRO A 88 -14.44 8.00 -24.17
CA PRO A 88 -15.66 7.63 -24.88
C PRO A 88 -16.69 6.90 -24.02
N SER A 89 -16.26 5.98 -23.15
CA SER A 89 -17.14 5.13 -22.33
C SER A 89 -17.08 5.42 -20.83
N PHE A 90 -16.18 6.30 -20.38
CA PHE A 90 -15.88 6.51 -18.97
C PHE A 90 -15.66 7.99 -18.66
N SER A 91 -16.11 8.48 -17.51
CA SER A 91 -15.75 9.81 -17.02
C SER A 91 -15.38 9.79 -15.55
N VAL A 92 -14.46 10.67 -15.15
CA VAL A 92 -14.06 10.82 -13.76
C VAL A 92 -14.05 12.29 -13.37
N THR A 93 -14.64 12.59 -12.21
CA THR A 93 -14.57 13.90 -11.55
C THR A 93 -13.81 13.75 -10.25
N ILE A 94 -12.84 14.63 -10.03
CA ILE A 94 -12.00 14.63 -8.83
C ILE A 94 -12.22 15.95 -8.12
N GLU A 95 -12.78 15.90 -6.92
CA GLU A 95 -12.98 17.08 -6.08
C GLU A 95 -11.65 17.78 -5.77
N SER A 96 -11.71 19.09 -5.52
CA SER A 96 -10.52 19.86 -5.20
C SER A 96 -9.83 19.33 -3.95
N GLY A 97 -8.50 19.30 -3.97
CA GLY A 97 -7.72 18.76 -2.87
C GLY A 97 -6.23 19.07 -3.01
N GLY A 98 -5.43 18.38 -2.22
CA GLY A 98 -3.99 18.55 -2.21
C GLY A 98 -3.29 17.52 -1.36
N VAL A 99 -1.96 17.57 -1.41
CA VAL A 99 -1.05 16.79 -0.58
C VAL A 99 -0.19 17.76 0.20
N ARG A 100 -0.03 17.54 1.50
CA ARG A 100 0.87 18.31 2.37
C ARG A 100 2.27 17.72 2.34
N LYS A 101 3.26 18.53 2.67
CA LYS A 101 4.64 18.06 2.85
C LYS A 101 4.71 17.06 4.01
N GLY A 102 5.37 15.91 3.82
CA GLY A 102 5.51 14.88 4.87
C GLY A 102 4.34 13.90 4.96
N GLU A 103 3.32 14.06 4.11
CA GLU A 103 2.08 13.30 4.16
C GLU A 103 2.07 12.12 3.19
N VAL A 104 1.48 11.01 3.62
CA VAL A 104 1.05 9.91 2.76
C VAL A 104 -0.46 9.99 2.54
N VAL A 105 -0.88 10.19 1.28
CA VAL A 105 -2.30 10.14 0.89
C VAL A 105 -2.61 8.78 0.29
N GLY A 106 -3.46 8.01 0.97
CA GLY A 106 -3.98 6.74 0.46
C GLY A 106 -5.17 6.97 -0.47
N ILE A 107 -5.22 6.27 -1.60
CA ILE A 107 -6.37 6.29 -2.51
C ILE A 107 -6.99 4.90 -2.54
N MET A 108 -8.28 4.82 -2.25
CA MET A 108 -9.05 3.58 -2.27
C MET A 108 -10.33 3.70 -3.09
N GLY A 109 -10.87 2.54 -3.50
CA GLY A 109 -12.10 2.42 -4.26
C GLY A 109 -12.06 1.24 -5.22
N ALA A 110 -13.21 0.88 -5.79
CA ALA A 110 -13.31 -0.23 -6.73
C ALA A 110 -12.48 -0.01 -8.01
N ASN A 111 -12.29 -1.09 -8.77
CA ASN A 111 -11.62 -1.02 -10.07
C ASN A 111 -12.42 -0.22 -11.08
N ALA A 112 -11.72 0.36 -12.05
CA ALA A 112 -12.31 1.16 -13.13
C ALA A 112 -13.15 2.36 -12.64
N LEU A 113 -12.82 2.95 -11.48
CA LEU A 113 -13.38 4.23 -11.01
C LEU A 113 -12.47 5.43 -11.33
N GLY A 114 -11.32 5.23 -11.98
CA GLY A 114 -10.44 6.32 -12.40
C GLY A 114 -9.31 6.69 -11.42
N LYS A 115 -8.98 5.81 -10.45
CA LYS A 115 -7.84 5.98 -9.53
C LYS A 115 -6.53 6.23 -10.27
N THR A 116 -6.16 5.32 -11.17
CA THR A 116 -4.97 5.46 -12.04
C THR A 116 -5.05 6.68 -12.95
N THR A 117 -6.24 7.07 -13.42
CA THR A 117 -6.43 8.30 -14.21
C THR A 117 -6.09 9.54 -13.37
N MET A 118 -6.56 9.62 -12.13
CA MET A 118 -6.16 10.68 -11.20
C MET A 118 -4.65 10.70 -10.98
N MET A 119 -4.04 9.54 -10.71
CA MET A 119 -2.59 9.44 -10.50
C MET A 119 -1.81 9.93 -11.73
N LYS A 120 -2.19 9.51 -12.94
CA LYS A 120 -1.57 9.96 -14.19
C LYS A 120 -1.73 11.47 -14.41
N MET A 121 -2.87 12.04 -14.03
CA MET A 121 -3.07 13.49 -14.10
C MET A 121 -2.18 14.24 -13.11
N ILE A 122 -2.07 13.76 -11.88
CA ILE A 122 -1.19 14.32 -10.85
C ILE A 122 0.28 14.22 -11.25
N ALA A 123 0.73 13.03 -11.65
CA ALA A 123 2.07 12.78 -12.17
C ALA A 123 2.35 13.51 -13.49
N GLY A 124 1.31 14.05 -14.13
CA GLY A 124 1.44 14.84 -15.33
C GLY A 124 1.68 14.04 -16.62
N VAL A 125 1.50 12.72 -16.55
CA VAL A 125 1.50 11.77 -17.68
C VAL A 125 0.29 12.01 -18.57
N GLU A 126 -0.84 12.40 -17.97
CA GLU A 126 -2.08 12.69 -18.68
C GLU A 126 -2.61 14.09 -18.33
N LYS A 127 -3.29 14.75 -19.28
CA LYS A 127 -3.88 16.08 -19.05
C LYS A 127 -5.36 15.94 -18.70
N PRO A 128 -5.87 16.66 -17.67
CA PRO A 128 -7.31 16.77 -17.44
C PRO A 128 -7.98 17.54 -18.60
N ASP A 129 -9.26 17.29 -18.82
CA ASP A 129 -10.07 18.04 -19.79
C ASP A 129 -10.61 19.35 -19.17
N SER A 130 -10.73 19.40 -17.83
CA SER A 130 -11.07 20.59 -17.05
C SER A 130 -10.23 20.66 -15.78
N GLY A 131 -9.85 21.87 -15.39
CA GLY A 131 -8.95 22.13 -14.26
C GLY A 131 -7.47 22.08 -14.68
N LYS A 132 -6.58 22.64 -13.85
CA LYS A 132 -5.14 22.64 -14.11
C LYS A 132 -4.38 22.42 -12.81
N ILE A 133 -3.40 21.53 -12.87
CA ILE A 133 -2.49 21.24 -11.76
C ILE A 133 -1.22 22.07 -11.96
N ASP A 134 -0.79 22.79 -10.93
CA ASP A 134 0.47 23.55 -10.96
C ASP A 134 1.65 22.58 -10.78
N LYS A 135 2.46 22.40 -11.84
CA LYS A 135 3.57 21.41 -11.88
C LYS A 135 4.89 21.98 -11.36
N LYS A 136 4.88 22.73 -10.26
CA LYS A 136 6.13 23.23 -9.64
C LYS A 136 6.94 22.16 -8.91
N VAL A 137 6.34 20.99 -8.72
CA VAL A 137 6.86 19.90 -7.90
C VAL A 137 7.36 18.77 -8.78
N LYS A 138 8.53 18.22 -8.45
CA LYS A 138 9.05 17.03 -9.12
C LYS A 138 8.31 15.80 -8.59
N ILE A 139 7.82 14.96 -9.49
CA ILE A 139 7.04 13.77 -9.16
C ILE A 139 7.70 12.54 -9.79
N ALA A 140 7.95 11.51 -8.98
CA ALA A 140 8.34 10.18 -9.45
C ALA A 140 7.09 9.30 -9.48
N TYR A 141 6.90 8.55 -10.57
CA TYR A 141 5.69 7.75 -10.77
C TYR A 141 6.04 6.28 -11.01
N LYS A 142 5.52 5.39 -10.16
CA LYS A 142 5.50 3.94 -10.37
C LYS A 142 4.13 3.56 -10.96
N PRO A 143 4.05 3.05 -12.20
CA PRO A 143 2.80 2.64 -12.81
C PRO A 143 2.30 1.29 -12.30
N GLN A 144 0.99 1.06 -12.38
CA GLN A 144 0.36 -0.21 -12.00
C GLN A 144 0.94 -1.40 -12.78
N TYR A 145 0.92 -1.32 -14.12
CA TYR A 145 1.44 -2.35 -15.01
C TYR A 145 2.92 -2.12 -15.30
N LEU A 146 3.72 -3.15 -15.04
CA LEU A 146 5.16 -3.16 -15.27
C LEU A 146 5.48 -4.03 -16.48
N GLN A 147 6.48 -3.61 -17.24
CA GLN A 147 7.03 -4.37 -18.36
C GLN A 147 8.36 -5.00 -17.93
N ASN A 148 8.62 -6.22 -18.38
CA ASN A 148 9.84 -6.97 -18.09
C ASN A 148 10.49 -7.50 -19.38
N ASP A 149 10.29 -6.84 -20.51
CA ASP A 149 10.85 -7.24 -21.80
C ASP A 149 12.32 -6.84 -21.98
N SER A 150 12.87 -6.04 -21.05
CA SER A 150 14.26 -5.61 -21.08
C SER A 150 15.21 -6.69 -20.57
N ASP A 151 16.25 -6.97 -21.36
CA ASP A 151 17.35 -7.86 -20.98
C ASP A 151 18.50 -7.07 -20.36
N VAL A 152 18.21 -6.36 -19.28
CA VAL A 152 19.17 -5.53 -18.54
C VAL A 152 19.23 -6.04 -17.12
N GLU A 153 20.42 -6.03 -16.53
CA GLU A 153 20.61 -6.38 -15.12
C GLU A 153 19.96 -5.34 -14.20
N VAL A 154 19.42 -5.80 -13.07
CA VAL A 154 18.77 -4.92 -12.09
C VAL A 154 19.70 -3.80 -11.64
N VAL A 155 20.97 -4.11 -11.37
CA VAL A 155 21.94 -3.10 -10.90
C VAL A 155 22.08 -1.95 -11.89
N SER A 156 22.16 -2.24 -13.18
CA SER A 156 22.25 -1.22 -14.24
C SER A 156 21.04 -0.30 -14.27
N VAL A 157 19.83 -0.83 -14.05
CA VAL A 157 18.61 -0.02 -13.95
C VAL A 157 18.64 0.88 -12.71
N LEU A 158 19.13 0.37 -11.58
CA LEU A 158 19.25 1.16 -10.35
C LEU A 158 20.31 2.25 -10.48
N ASP A 159 21.45 1.95 -11.08
CA ASP A 159 22.54 2.89 -11.35
C ASP A 159 22.09 4.04 -12.25
N GLU A 160 21.37 3.73 -13.33
CA GLU A 160 20.83 4.73 -14.26
C GLU A 160 19.88 5.69 -13.55
N VAL A 161 18.95 5.17 -12.75
CA VAL A 161 17.94 5.99 -12.06
C VAL A 161 18.55 6.80 -10.91
N ASN A 162 19.53 6.23 -10.20
CA ASN A 162 20.24 6.92 -9.13
C ASN A 162 21.22 7.98 -9.68
N GLY A 163 21.73 7.78 -10.90
CA GLY A 163 22.69 8.65 -11.59
C GLY A 163 24.17 8.35 -11.28
N TYR A 164 24.44 7.34 -10.45
CA TYR A 164 25.76 6.82 -10.11
C TYR A 164 25.63 5.40 -9.52
N PRO A 165 26.74 4.63 -9.46
CA PRO A 165 26.71 3.25 -8.96
C PRO A 165 26.05 3.12 -7.60
N ILE A 166 25.06 2.23 -7.50
CA ILE A 166 24.30 1.98 -6.28
C ILE A 166 25.14 1.20 -5.27
N GLU A 167 26.01 0.30 -5.71
CA GLU A 167 26.86 -0.51 -4.84
C GLU A 167 27.80 0.35 -3.99
N GLY A 168 27.71 0.20 -2.66
CA GLY A 168 28.48 0.97 -1.68
C GLY A 168 27.97 2.39 -1.43
N SER A 169 26.85 2.79 -2.03
CA SER A 169 26.23 4.10 -1.82
C SER A 169 25.40 4.16 -0.52
N GLN A 170 25.06 5.38 -0.09
CA GLN A 170 24.09 5.58 1.00
C GLN A 170 22.70 5.10 0.59
N GLU A 171 22.31 5.27 -0.68
CA GLU A 171 21.03 4.83 -1.19
C GLU A 171 20.87 3.31 -1.17
N GLU A 172 21.95 2.55 -1.36
CA GLU A 172 21.93 1.09 -1.17
C GLU A 172 21.54 0.73 0.26
N GLU A 173 22.24 1.28 1.26
CA GLU A 173 21.97 1.01 2.68
C GLU A 173 20.58 1.50 3.11
N GLN A 174 20.15 2.65 2.58
CA GLN A 174 18.94 3.33 3.02
C GLN A 174 17.66 2.86 2.32
N ILE A 175 17.75 2.38 1.07
CA ILE A 175 16.59 2.06 0.23
C ILE A 175 16.63 0.62 -0.27
N VAL A 176 17.76 0.17 -0.79
CA VAL A 176 17.86 -1.13 -1.47
C VAL A 176 17.94 -2.30 -0.49
N ASP A 177 18.76 -2.18 0.55
CA ASP A 177 18.96 -3.20 1.59
C ASP A 177 17.70 -3.48 2.41
N PRO A 178 16.94 -2.48 2.90
CA PRO A 178 15.69 -2.71 3.63
C PRO A 178 14.64 -3.49 2.82
N LEU A 179 14.68 -3.37 1.48
CA LEU A 179 13.78 -4.05 0.56
C LEU A 179 14.38 -5.36 -0.03
N LYS A 180 15.55 -5.78 0.49
CA LYS A 180 16.22 -7.06 0.19
C LYS A 180 16.47 -7.29 -1.30
N LEU A 181 16.80 -6.22 -2.04
CA LEU A 181 17.01 -6.28 -3.50
C LEU A 181 18.43 -6.62 -3.93
N LYS A 182 19.43 -6.52 -3.05
CA LYS A 182 20.85 -6.76 -3.37
C LYS A 182 21.11 -8.11 -4.05
N LYS A 183 20.39 -9.16 -3.63
CA LYS A 183 20.47 -10.50 -4.23
C LYS A 183 19.98 -10.58 -5.69
N LEU A 184 19.35 -9.52 -6.21
CA LEU A 184 18.79 -9.47 -7.56
C LEU A 184 19.65 -8.68 -8.54
N TYR A 185 20.74 -8.03 -8.10
CA TYR A 185 21.56 -7.15 -8.93
C TYR A 185 21.96 -7.76 -10.27
N ASN A 186 22.48 -8.99 -10.22
CA ASN A 186 22.97 -9.71 -11.39
C ASN A 186 21.86 -10.48 -12.14
N LYS A 187 20.59 -10.35 -11.71
CA LYS A 187 19.46 -10.92 -12.45
C LYS A 187 19.04 -9.95 -13.54
N SER A 188 18.71 -10.50 -14.70
CA SER A 188 18.05 -9.75 -15.77
C SER A 188 16.59 -9.46 -15.42
N ILE A 189 16.11 -8.25 -15.73
CA ILE A 189 14.72 -7.81 -15.51
C ILE A 189 13.71 -8.80 -16.09
N LYS A 190 13.98 -9.35 -17.28
CA LYS A 190 13.11 -10.34 -17.94
C LYS A 190 12.93 -11.65 -17.19
N ASN A 191 13.85 -11.98 -16.29
CA ASN A 191 13.85 -13.21 -15.52
C ASN A 191 13.30 -13.02 -14.09
N LEU A 192 12.86 -11.82 -13.73
CA LEU A 192 12.29 -11.55 -12.42
C LEU A 192 10.86 -12.11 -12.31
N SER A 193 10.54 -12.63 -11.12
CA SER A 193 9.15 -12.88 -10.74
C SER A 193 8.37 -11.58 -10.61
N GLY A 194 7.03 -11.65 -10.64
CA GLY A 194 6.17 -10.46 -10.49
C GLY A 194 6.47 -9.66 -9.22
N GLY A 195 6.67 -10.33 -8.08
CA GLY A 195 7.01 -9.66 -6.81
C GLY A 195 8.43 -9.08 -6.77
N GLU A 196 9.41 -9.74 -7.40
CA GLU A 196 10.75 -9.19 -7.56
C GLU A 196 10.75 -7.93 -8.44
N LEU A 197 10.08 -8.00 -9.60
CA LEU A 197 9.91 -6.88 -10.52
C LEU A 197 9.20 -5.71 -9.83
N GLN A 198 8.18 -5.99 -9.05
CA GLN A 198 7.44 -4.99 -8.28
C GLN A 198 8.35 -4.26 -7.28
N LYS A 199 9.18 -5.00 -6.52
CA LYS A 199 10.14 -4.38 -5.59
C LYS A 199 11.17 -3.53 -6.31
N VAL A 200 11.70 -4.00 -7.45
CA VAL A 200 12.61 -3.20 -8.28
C VAL A 200 11.92 -1.90 -8.71
N ALA A 201 10.69 -1.96 -9.23
CA ALA A 201 9.97 -0.75 -9.65
C ALA A 201 9.69 0.24 -8.51
N VAL A 202 9.36 -0.25 -7.31
CA VAL A 202 9.21 0.58 -6.12
C VAL A 202 10.54 1.25 -5.77
N VAL A 203 11.64 0.50 -5.71
CA VAL A 203 12.96 1.05 -5.38
C VAL A 203 13.43 2.05 -6.43
N SER A 204 13.34 1.73 -7.72
CA SER A 204 13.64 2.66 -8.80
C SER A 204 12.83 3.96 -8.66
N CYS A 205 11.55 3.89 -8.29
CA CYS A 205 10.76 5.10 -8.04
C CYS A 205 11.32 5.90 -6.85
N LEU A 206 11.65 5.25 -5.73
CA LEU A 206 12.14 5.90 -4.51
C LEU A 206 13.55 6.49 -4.65
N LEU A 207 14.40 5.92 -5.50
CA LEU A 207 15.73 6.44 -5.82
C LEU A 207 15.67 7.79 -6.55
N GLN A 208 14.56 8.10 -7.22
CA GLN A 208 14.39 9.40 -7.85
C GLN A 208 14.32 10.49 -6.77
N LYS A 209 15.23 11.47 -6.84
CA LYS A 209 15.34 12.58 -5.88
C LYS A 209 14.25 13.64 -6.16
N VAL A 210 13.00 13.30 -5.85
CA VAL A 210 11.80 14.10 -6.10
C VAL A 210 11.15 14.59 -4.80
N ASP A 211 10.09 15.37 -4.92
CA ASP A 211 9.36 15.95 -3.79
C ASP A 211 8.12 15.11 -3.42
N LEU A 212 7.49 14.49 -4.43
CA LEU A 212 6.28 13.68 -4.30
C LEU A 212 6.44 12.35 -5.05
N TYR A 213 6.13 11.25 -4.37
CA TYR A 213 6.12 9.90 -4.97
C TYR A 213 4.69 9.47 -5.26
N ALA A 214 4.43 9.02 -6.47
CA ALA A 214 3.14 8.53 -6.95
C ALA A 214 3.27 7.02 -7.18
N LEU A 215 2.68 6.20 -6.31
CA LEU A 215 2.82 4.75 -6.34
C LEU A 215 1.47 4.10 -6.64
N ASP A 216 1.32 3.53 -7.83
CA ASP A 216 0.11 2.83 -8.25
C ASP A 216 0.26 1.32 -8.03
N GLU A 217 -0.51 0.80 -7.08
CA GLU A 217 -0.52 -0.58 -6.58
C GLU A 217 0.89 -1.10 -6.24
N PRO A 218 1.59 -0.50 -5.24
CA PRO A 218 2.90 -0.97 -4.81
C PRO A 218 2.88 -2.38 -4.19
N SER A 219 1.73 -2.85 -3.70
CA SER A 219 1.58 -4.18 -3.08
C SER A 219 1.36 -5.34 -4.05
N ALA A 220 1.11 -5.05 -5.33
CA ALA A 220 0.73 -6.05 -6.32
C ALA A 220 1.78 -7.18 -6.42
N PHE A 221 1.32 -8.42 -6.51
CA PHE A 221 2.17 -9.63 -6.58
C PHE A 221 3.10 -9.89 -5.39
N LEU A 222 3.10 -9.04 -4.37
CA LEU A 222 3.88 -9.24 -3.15
C LEU A 222 3.16 -10.21 -2.22
N ASP A 223 3.95 -11.07 -1.57
CA ASP A 223 3.47 -11.87 -0.44
C ASP A 223 3.22 -10.99 0.81
N VAL A 224 2.64 -11.60 1.84
CA VAL A 224 2.28 -10.89 3.09
C VAL A 224 3.50 -10.18 3.72
N GLU A 225 4.68 -10.79 3.68
CA GLU A 225 5.87 -10.26 4.35
C GLU A 225 6.45 -9.07 3.60
N ASP A 226 6.58 -9.20 2.28
CA ASP A 226 7.05 -8.15 1.40
C ASP A 226 6.08 -6.96 1.40
N ARG A 227 4.76 -7.20 1.44
CA ARG A 227 3.75 -6.12 1.59
C ARG A 227 3.97 -5.30 2.86
N ILE A 228 4.08 -5.96 4.01
CA ILE A 228 4.28 -5.28 5.30
C ILE A 228 5.64 -4.55 5.31
N THR A 229 6.66 -5.16 4.73
CA THR A 229 8.01 -4.58 4.63
C THR A 229 7.99 -3.30 3.79
N VAL A 230 7.42 -3.36 2.58
CA VAL A 230 7.26 -2.20 1.69
C VAL A 230 6.43 -1.11 2.36
N ALA A 231 5.31 -1.46 2.98
CA ALA A 231 4.45 -0.50 3.66
C ALA A 231 5.18 0.27 4.78
N LYS A 232 5.81 -0.47 5.71
CA LYS A 232 6.59 0.15 6.81
C LYS A 232 7.75 0.98 6.29
N PHE A 233 8.43 0.48 5.25
CA PHE A 233 9.53 1.19 4.63
C PHE A 233 9.07 2.50 3.99
N LEU A 234 8.02 2.48 3.18
CA LEU A 234 7.46 3.68 2.54
C LEU A 234 7.06 4.74 3.55
N GLN A 235 6.35 4.36 4.62
CA GLN A 235 5.98 5.29 5.66
C GLN A 235 7.22 5.92 6.34
N LYS A 236 8.20 5.09 6.73
CA LYS A 236 9.44 5.59 7.35
C LYS A 236 10.21 6.50 6.39
N PHE A 237 10.30 6.12 5.12
CA PHE A 237 10.98 6.88 4.08
C PHE A 237 10.36 8.26 3.92
N VAL A 238 9.04 8.35 3.73
CA VAL A 238 8.34 9.62 3.57
C VAL A 238 8.59 10.55 4.77
N ARG A 239 8.50 10.02 5.99
CA ARG A 239 8.69 10.79 7.23
C ARG A 239 10.14 11.22 7.43
N SER A 240 11.11 10.31 7.29
CA SER A 240 12.52 10.59 7.54
C SER A 240 13.13 11.56 6.52
N TYR A 241 12.72 11.47 5.25
CA TYR A 241 13.25 12.33 4.18
C TYR A 241 12.42 13.60 3.95
N GLY A 242 11.34 13.81 4.73
CA GLY A 242 10.45 14.96 4.59
C GLY A 242 9.80 15.06 3.20
N LYS A 243 9.55 13.90 2.58
CA LYS A 243 8.92 13.75 1.27
C LYS A 243 7.41 13.58 1.44
N SER A 244 6.68 13.49 0.34
CA SER A 244 5.26 13.13 0.36
C SER A 244 5.01 11.96 -0.58
N ALA A 245 3.92 11.21 -0.35
CA ALA A 245 3.52 10.13 -1.25
C ALA A 245 2.01 10.10 -1.48
N ILE A 246 1.60 9.71 -2.69
CA ILE A 246 0.24 9.25 -2.99
C ILE A 246 0.36 7.76 -3.30
N VAL A 247 -0.47 6.95 -2.65
CA VAL A 247 -0.46 5.50 -2.82
C VAL A 247 -1.86 5.02 -3.19
N ILE A 248 -2.00 4.39 -4.35
CA ILE A 248 -3.21 3.63 -4.70
C ILE A 248 -2.93 2.18 -4.34
N ASP A 249 -3.83 1.56 -3.58
CA ASP A 249 -3.75 0.13 -3.32
C ASP A 249 -5.15 -0.46 -3.08
N HIS A 250 -5.22 -1.79 -3.12
CA HIS A 250 -6.40 -2.57 -2.78
C HIS A 250 -6.32 -3.18 -1.38
N ASP A 251 -5.10 -3.28 -0.84
CA ASP A 251 -4.87 -3.81 0.49
C ASP A 251 -5.18 -2.74 1.55
N LEU A 252 -6.32 -2.92 2.22
CA LEU A 252 -6.75 -2.02 3.28
C LEU A 252 -5.79 -1.99 4.47
N GLN A 253 -5.05 -3.07 4.75
CA GLN A 253 -4.07 -3.08 5.85
C GLN A 253 -2.86 -2.25 5.49
N LEU A 254 -2.41 -2.32 4.24
CA LEU A 254 -1.32 -1.48 3.76
C LEU A 254 -1.72 0.00 3.82
N LEU A 255 -2.89 0.35 3.28
CA LEU A 255 -3.38 1.73 3.31
C LEU A 255 -3.58 2.24 4.74
N ASP A 256 -4.13 1.42 5.62
CA ASP A 256 -4.27 1.72 7.06
C ASP A 256 -2.93 2.00 7.73
N LEU A 257 -1.94 1.17 7.42
CA LEU A 257 -0.60 1.24 7.99
C LEU A 257 0.15 2.50 7.55
N ILE A 258 0.07 2.88 6.27
CA ILE A 258 0.94 3.93 5.71
C ILE A 258 0.31 5.31 5.62
N SER A 259 -1.00 5.39 5.40
CA SER A 259 -1.64 6.66 5.02
C SER A 259 -1.80 7.57 6.24
N ASP A 260 -1.82 8.88 6.06
CA ASP A 260 -2.22 9.86 7.07
C ASP A 260 -3.62 10.43 6.73
N THR A 261 -3.87 10.65 5.45
CA THR A 261 -5.17 11.02 4.89
C THR A 261 -5.54 10.11 3.72
N MET A 262 -6.79 10.16 3.31
CA MET A 262 -7.30 9.30 2.26
C MET A 262 -8.26 9.99 1.31
N ILE A 263 -8.32 9.48 0.09
CA ILE A 263 -9.28 9.82 -0.95
C ILE A 263 -10.05 8.55 -1.32
N ILE A 264 -11.38 8.68 -1.35
CA ILE A 264 -12.29 7.60 -1.74
C ILE A 264 -12.79 7.87 -3.14
N PHE A 265 -12.70 6.85 -3.98
CA PHE A 265 -13.36 6.75 -5.27
C PHE A 265 -14.68 5.99 -5.15
N GLU A 266 -15.76 6.65 -5.57
CA GLU A 266 -17.12 6.13 -5.62
C GLU A 266 -17.64 6.22 -7.08
N GLY A 267 -18.71 5.49 -7.40
CA GLY A 267 -19.33 5.52 -8.73
C GLY A 267 -19.61 4.14 -9.31
N THR A 268 -19.78 4.08 -10.62
CA THR A 268 -20.11 2.86 -11.35
C THR A 268 -18.92 2.43 -12.21
N SER A 269 -18.32 1.29 -11.88
CA SER A 269 -17.12 0.76 -12.54
C SER A 269 -17.23 0.77 -14.07
N GLY A 270 -16.28 1.42 -14.72
CA GLY A 270 -16.20 1.52 -16.18
C GLY A 270 -17.13 2.55 -16.82
N ILE A 271 -18.00 3.21 -16.05
CA ILE A 271 -18.96 4.22 -16.54
C ILE A 271 -18.62 5.60 -15.97
N GLU A 272 -18.62 5.73 -14.65
CA GLU A 272 -18.34 7.00 -13.98
C GLU A 272 -17.63 6.81 -12.65
N GLY A 273 -16.69 7.71 -12.37
CA GLY A 273 -15.95 7.78 -11.12
C GLY A 273 -16.04 9.17 -10.50
N HIS A 274 -16.11 9.19 -9.18
CA HIS A 274 -16.09 10.40 -8.37
C HIS A 274 -15.07 10.24 -7.24
N ALA A 275 -14.04 11.07 -7.25
CA ALA A 275 -13.06 11.13 -6.17
C ALA A 275 -13.43 12.24 -5.20
N THR A 276 -13.55 11.88 -3.93
CA THR A 276 -13.77 12.80 -2.82
C THR A 276 -12.59 13.76 -2.61
N SER A 277 -12.81 14.83 -1.84
CA SER A 277 -11.70 15.62 -1.29
C SER A 277 -10.89 14.79 -0.29
N THR A 278 -9.64 15.18 -0.05
CA THR A 278 -8.78 14.53 0.95
C THR A 278 -9.44 14.59 2.34
N MET A 279 -9.62 13.43 2.99
CA MET A 279 -10.23 13.27 4.31
C MET A 279 -9.24 12.70 5.31
N SER A 280 -9.50 12.87 6.61
CA SER A 280 -8.74 12.15 7.64
C SER A 280 -8.88 10.63 7.45
N LYS A 281 -7.85 9.85 7.80
CA LYS A 281 -7.92 8.38 7.73
C LYS A 281 -9.16 7.81 8.41
N SER A 282 -9.44 8.27 9.64
CA SER A 282 -10.58 7.78 10.42
C SER A 282 -11.92 8.07 9.74
N GLU A 283 -12.11 9.28 9.21
CA GLU A 283 -13.31 9.65 8.47
C GLU A 283 -13.48 8.82 7.19
N ALA A 284 -12.40 8.70 6.40
CA ALA A 284 -12.41 7.95 5.16
C ALA A 284 -12.68 6.45 5.38
N MET A 285 -11.99 5.83 6.34
CA MET A 285 -12.19 4.42 6.69
C MET A 285 -13.60 4.18 7.22
N ASN A 286 -14.14 5.07 8.07
CA ASN A 286 -15.53 4.95 8.53
C ASN A 286 -16.53 5.04 7.37
N ARG A 287 -16.36 6.00 6.44
CA ARG A 287 -17.22 6.14 5.26
C ARG A 287 -17.16 4.92 4.35
N PHE A 288 -15.96 4.44 4.05
CA PHE A 288 -15.75 3.29 3.17
C PHE A 288 -16.29 1.99 3.78
N LEU A 289 -15.93 1.70 5.03
CA LEU A 289 -16.38 0.50 5.73
C LEU A 289 -17.91 0.47 5.92
N LYS A 290 -18.52 1.63 6.19
CA LYS A 290 -19.98 1.78 6.20
C LYS A 290 -20.61 1.43 4.86
N SER A 291 -20.02 1.85 3.74
CA SER A 291 -20.52 1.54 2.40
C SER A 291 -20.51 0.03 2.08
N LEU A 292 -19.61 -0.72 2.73
CA LEU A 292 -19.49 -2.17 2.59
C LEU A 292 -20.29 -2.96 3.64
N ASP A 293 -20.94 -2.27 4.60
CA ASP A 293 -21.55 -2.86 5.80
C ASP A 293 -20.58 -3.78 6.58
N ILE A 294 -19.31 -3.38 6.68
CA ILE A 294 -18.25 -4.11 7.40
C ILE A 294 -17.71 -3.25 8.52
N SER A 295 -17.38 -3.84 9.68
CA SER A 295 -16.72 -3.13 10.79
C SER A 295 -15.36 -3.73 11.13
N PHE A 296 -14.40 -2.86 11.49
CA PHE A 296 -13.02 -3.19 11.81
C PHE A 296 -12.72 -2.94 13.29
N ARG A 297 -11.86 -3.80 13.84
CA ARG A 297 -11.23 -3.63 15.16
C ARG A 297 -9.72 -3.86 15.05
N ARG A 298 -8.98 -3.52 16.10
CA ARG A 298 -7.58 -3.96 16.24
C ARG A 298 -7.49 -5.31 16.93
N ASP A 299 -6.64 -6.19 16.40
CA ASP A 299 -6.23 -7.38 17.15
C ASP A 299 -5.38 -6.98 18.37
N GLU A 300 -5.59 -7.68 19.49
CA GLU A 300 -4.95 -7.37 20.77
C GLU A 300 -3.43 -7.61 20.76
N LYS A 301 -2.94 -8.58 19.97
CA LYS A 301 -1.54 -8.98 19.94
C LYS A 301 -0.76 -8.32 18.82
N SER A 302 -1.31 -8.37 17.60
CA SER A 302 -0.62 -7.87 16.40
C SER A 302 -0.95 -6.41 16.09
N ARG A 303 -1.95 -5.82 16.77
CA ARG A 303 -2.49 -4.47 16.51
C ARG A 303 -3.05 -4.27 15.10
N ARG A 304 -3.12 -5.31 14.28
CA ARG A 304 -3.57 -5.25 12.90
C ARG A 304 -5.06 -4.93 12.79
N PRO A 305 -5.49 -4.28 11.70
CA PRO A 305 -6.90 -4.23 11.33
C PRO A 305 -7.46 -5.64 11.17
N ARG A 306 -8.62 -5.87 11.75
CA ARG A 306 -9.33 -7.16 11.72
C ARG A 306 -10.81 -6.92 11.52
N VAL A 307 -11.37 -7.64 10.56
CA VAL A 307 -12.80 -7.63 10.27
C VAL A 307 -13.58 -8.30 11.40
N ASN A 308 -14.69 -7.68 11.82
CA ASN A 308 -15.66 -8.37 12.67
C ASN A 308 -16.53 -9.30 11.83
N LYS A 309 -16.78 -10.51 12.34
CA LYS A 309 -17.74 -11.43 11.72
C LYS A 309 -19.14 -10.78 11.76
N LEU A 310 -19.86 -10.88 10.64
CA LEU A 310 -21.18 -10.28 10.44
C LEU A 310 -22.14 -10.70 11.55
N GLY A 311 -22.82 -9.71 12.16
CA GLY A 311 -23.82 -9.95 13.19
C GLY A 311 -23.27 -10.36 14.56
N SER A 312 -21.95 -10.41 14.74
CA SER A 312 -21.32 -10.59 16.05
C SER A 312 -21.67 -9.43 16.99
N ARG A 313 -21.55 -9.65 18.31
CA ARG A 313 -21.84 -8.61 19.32
C ARG A 313 -21.07 -7.31 19.06
N LEU A 314 -19.78 -7.42 18.73
CA LEU A 314 -18.91 -6.26 18.46
C LEU A 314 -19.26 -5.57 17.14
N ASP A 315 -19.62 -6.34 16.10
CA ASP A 315 -20.09 -5.78 14.82
C ASP A 315 -21.34 -4.92 15.02
N LYS A 316 -22.33 -5.45 15.73
CA LYS A 316 -23.58 -4.73 16.05
C LYS A 316 -23.32 -3.45 16.84
N GLN A 317 -22.52 -3.54 17.90
CA GLN A 317 -22.16 -2.38 18.74
C GLN A 317 -21.45 -1.28 17.95
N GLN A 318 -20.50 -1.63 17.07
CA GLN A 318 -19.80 -0.68 16.23
C GLN A 318 -20.74 -0.01 15.23
N LYS A 319 -21.56 -0.80 14.52
CA LYS A 319 -22.55 -0.30 13.56
C LYS A 319 -23.59 0.63 14.20
N GLU A 320 -24.13 0.26 15.36
CA GLU A 320 -25.07 1.09 16.14
C GLU A 320 -24.45 2.42 16.57
N SER A 321 -23.16 2.42 16.93
CA SER A 321 -22.44 3.64 17.29
C SER A 321 -22.04 4.52 16.08
N GLY A 322 -22.25 4.03 14.85
CA GLY A 322 -21.79 4.69 13.62
C GLY A 322 -20.28 4.66 13.40
N ASN A 323 -19.53 3.92 14.23
CA ASN A 323 -18.08 3.83 14.17
C ASN A 323 -17.65 2.45 13.65
N PHE A 324 -17.49 2.37 12.32
CA PHE A 324 -17.10 1.17 11.59
C PHE A 324 -15.59 0.93 11.63
N TYR A 325 -14.80 1.95 11.96
CA TYR A 325 -13.36 1.86 12.17
C TYR A 325 -13.04 1.81 13.67
N TYR A 326 -11.83 1.39 14.05
CA TYR A 326 -11.44 1.39 15.46
C TYR A 326 -11.16 2.82 15.96
N LYS A 327 -11.42 3.08 17.25
CA LYS A 327 -10.96 4.32 17.90
C LYS A 327 -9.50 4.14 18.29
N ASP A 328 -8.70 5.19 18.07
CA ASP A 328 -7.29 5.24 18.48
C ASP A 328 -7.13 5.11 20.00
#